data_AF-G5GCT2-F1
#
_entry.id   AF-G5GCT2-F1
#
_cell.length_a   1.000
_cell.length_b   1.000
_cell.length_c   1.000
_cell.angle_alpha   90.00
_cell.angle_beta   90.00
_cell.angle_gamma   90.00
#
_symmetry.space_group_name_H-M   'P 1'
#
loop_
_entity.id
_entity.type
_entity.pdbx_description
1 polymer ?
#
loop_
_entity_poly.entity_id
_entity_poly.type
_entity_poly.pdbx_seq_one_letter_code
_entity_poly.pdbx_strand_id
1 'polypeptide(L)'
;MASMFRYCTKLSKLNLSNFDTRNVTDMKYMFSGCSTLEKLDLSSFNTANVTKMFGMFYGCSNLSELDLSKFDTKNVKSMPYMFYNCKQLANLNLSSFNTANVSNMYCMFSFCEKLTVLDLSNFNTKKVENMQYMFQYCKSLQTIYCNDTWTCAESEDMFFGCENLKGAVPYNKNKVDVSMANPKTGYFTKKKISGVTTITNSDASIQAIYSTDGRRLNELQRGLNIVRMSNGTTQKILRK
;
A
#
# COMPACT_ATOMS: atom_id res chain seq x y z
N MET A 1 -5.34 23.39 -1.14
CA MET A 1 -6.66 22.92 -0.69
C MET A 1 -6.56 22.21 0.66
N ALA A 2 -5.77 22.74 1.60
CA ALA A 2 -5.63 22.14 2.93
C ALA A 2 -6.95 22.26 3.71
N SER A 3 -7.33 21.20 4.43
CA SER A 3 -8.46 21.18 5.37
C SER A 3 -9.83 21.59 4.81
N MET A 4 -10.02 21.53 3.49
CA MET A 4 -11.20 22.12 2.81
C MET A 4 -12.55 21.60 3.32
N PHE A 5 -12.65 20.30 3.63
CA PHE A 5 -13.85 19.65 4.17
C PHE A 5 -13.63 19.15 5.60
N ARG A 6 -12.65 19.70 6.32
CA ARG A 6 -12.30 19.21 7.65
C ARG A 6 -13.49 19.38 8.61
N TYR A 7 -13.82 18.32 9.34
CA TYR A 7 -14.93 18.19 10.29
C TYR A 7 -16.31 18.49 9.69
N CYS A 8 -16.49 18.29 8.37
CA CYS A 8 -17.83 18.24 7.78
C CYS A 8 -18.54 16.93 8.19
N THR A 9 -18.90 16.80 9.47
CA THR A 9 -19.43 15.57 10.10
C THR A 9 -20.81 15.15 9.62
N LYS A 10 -21.48 15.98 8.81
CA LYS A 10 -22.76 15.66 8.15
C LYS A 10 -22.62 15.42 6.64
N LEU A 11 -21.40 15.50 6.09
CA LEU A 11 -21.15 15.29 4.68
C LEU A 11 -21.27 13.80 4.35
N SER A 12 -22.33 13.42 3.65
CA SER A 12 -22.60 12.04 3.24
C SER A 12 -22.32 11.79 1.75
N LYS A 13 -22.37 12.84 0.93
CA LYS A 13 -22.11 12.81 -0.51
C LYS A 13 -21.33 14.05 -0.92
N LEU A 14 -20.41 13.89 -1.86
CA LEU A 14 -19.61 14.97 -2.40
C LEU A 14 -19.30 14.69 -3.86
N ASN A 15 -19.58 15.65 -4.74
CA ASN A 15 -19.15 15.59 -6.13
C ASN A 15 -17.89 16.46 -6.32
N LEU A 16 -16.80 15.84 -6.78
CA LEU A 16 -15.50 16.46 -6.99
C LEU A 16 -15.06 16.46 -8.46
N SER A 17 -15.93 16.07 -9.39
CA SER A 17 -15.55 15.86 -10.80
C SER A 17 -14.99 17.12 -11.48
N ASN A 18 -15.40 18.30 -11.02
CA ASN A 18 -15.05 19.59 -11.64
C ASN A 18 -13.89 20.32 -10.94
N PHE A 19 -13.23 19.68 -9.97
CA PHE A 19 -12.11 20.30 -9.27
C PHE A 19 -10.84 20.27 -10.13
N ASP A 20 -10.30 21.44 -10.46
CA ASP A 20 -8.95 21.53 -11.02
C ASP A 20 -7.90 21.50 -9.91
N THR A 21 -7.22 20.36 -9.80
CA THR A 21 -6.22 20.09 -8.77
C THR A 21 -4.78 20.15 -9.27
N ARG A 22 -4.56 20.46 -10.57
CA ARG A 22 -3.25 20.37 -11.22
C ARG A 22 -2.15 21.20 -10.54
N ASN A 23 -2.50 22.34 -9.96
CA ASN A 23 -1.56 23.25 -9.32
C ASN A 23 -1.55 23.17 -7.79
N VAL A 24 -2.30 22.23 -7.20
CA VAL A 24 -2.41 22.12 -5.74
C VAL A 24 -1.17 21.47 -5.16
N THR A 25 -0.56 22.13 -4.18
CA THR A 25 0.65 21.63 -3.49
C THR A 25 0.38 21.14 -2.06
N ASP A 26 -0.73 21.56 -1.45
CA ASP A 26 -1.13 21.23 -0.07
C ASP A 26 -2.58 20.72 -0.03
N MET A 27 -2.74 19.45 0.40
CA MET A 27 -4.00 18.74 0.62
C MET A 27 -4.09 18.15 2.05
N LYS A 28 -3.27 18.62 3.00
CA LYS A 28 -3.31 18.08 4.37
C LYS A 28 -4.71 18.21 4.99
N TYR A 29 -5.13 17.18 5.71
CA TYR A 29 -6.43 17.12 6.40
C TYR A 29 -7.67 17.42 5.54
N MET A 30 -7.59 17.33 4.20
CA MET A 30 -8.67 17.81 3.31
C MET A 30 -10.05 17.24 3.64
N PHE A 31 -10.15 15.97 4.02
CA PHE A 31 -11.40 15.29 4.40
C PHE A 31 -11.42 14.87 5.88
N SER A 32 -10.48 15.36 6.68
CA SER A 32 -10.31 14.90 8.06
C SER A 32 -11.58 15.13 8.87
N GLY A 33 -12.10 14.09 9.53
CA GLY A 33 -13.29 14.17 10.38
C GLY A 33 -14.61 14.20 9.62
N CYS A 34 -14.63 13.92 8.31
CA CYS A 34 -15.86 13.62 7.56
C CYS A 34 -16.42 12.26 7.98
N SER A 35 -16.91 12.15 9.22
CA SER A 35 -17.26 10.88 9.86
C SER A 35 -18.45 10.15 9.24
N THR A 36 -19.33 10.86 8.51
CA THR A 36 -20.49 10.28 7.82
C THR A 36 -20.24 9.92 6.36
N LEU A 37 -19.06 10.24 5.81
CA LEU A 37 -18.76 10.02 4.41
C LEU A 37 -18.47 8.53 4.16
N GLU A 38 -19.33 7.85 3.40
CA GLU A 38 -19.24 6.40 3.17
C GLU A 38 -18.42 6.03 1.93
N LYS A 39 -18.43 6.92 0.92
CA LYS A 39 -17.76 6.78 -0.37
C LYS A 39 -17.17 8.12 -0.81
N LEU A 40 -16.07 8.07 -1.52
CA LEU A 40 -15.39 9.25 -2.04
C LEU A 40 -14.71 8.92 -3.36
N ASP A 41 -15.13 9.59 -4.43
CA ASP A 41 -14.49 9.49 -5.74
C ASP A 41 -13.45 10.61 -5.91
N LEU A 42 -12.18 10.21 -6.07
CA LEU A 42 -11.03 11.10 -6.30
C LEU A 42 -10.39 10.85 -7.66
N SER A 43 -11.09 10.18 -8.58
CA SER A 43 -10.54 9.75 -9.87
C SER A 43 -10.18 10.91 -10.81
N SER A 44 -10.67 12.13 -10.53
CA SER A 44 -10.35 13.38 -11.22
C SER A 44 -9.14 14.13 -10.64
N PHE A 45 -8.62 13.70 -9.48
CA PHE A 45 -7.54 14.43 -8.80
C PHE A 45 -6.20 14.20 -9.51
N ASN A 46 -5.49 15.30 -9.76
CA ASN A 46 -4.07 15.31 -10.13
C ASN A 46 -3.26 15.72 -8.91
N THR A 47 -2.47 14.78 -8.36
CA THR A 47 -1.65 15.02 -7.16
C THR A 47 -0.16 15.18 -7.46
N ALA A 48 0.24 15.29 -8.73
CA ALA A 48 1.65 15.29 -9.12
C ALA A 48 2.47 16.42 -8.48
N ASN A 49 1.84 17.55 -8.14
CA ASN A 49 2.47 18.70 -7.49
C ASN A 49 2.26 18.74 -5.96
N VAL A 50 1.53 17.78 -5.39
CA VAL A 50 1.24 17.75 -3.96
C VAL A 50 2.48 17.34 -3.17
N THR A 51 2.83 18.14 -2.16
CA THR A 51 3.97 17.89 -1.25
C THR A 51 3.51 17.60 0.18
N LYS A 52 2.28 18.02 0.55
CA LYS A 52 1.68 17.84 1.87
C LYS A 52 0.33 17.14 1.75
N MET A 53 0.21 15.93 2.29
CA MET A 53 -1.03 15.13 2.29
C MET A 53 -1.28 14.36 3.59
N PHE A 54 -0.54 14.71 4.65
CA PHE A 54 -0.72 14.06 5.95
C PHE A 54 -2.11 14.32 6.52
N GLY A 55 -2.64 13.33 7.23
CA GLY A 55 -3.97 13.37 7.83
C GLY A 55 -5.14 13.56 6.86
N MET A 56 -4.95 13.41 5.54
CA MET A 56 -5.96 13.76 4.54
C MET A 56 -7.33 13.10 4.79
N PHE A 57 -7.35 11.86 5.28
CA PHE A 57 -8.55 11.09 5.60
C PHE A 57 -8.69 10.78 7.11
N TYR A 58 -7.94 11.46 7.97
CA TYR A 58 -7.98 11.24 9.43
C TYR A 58 -9.44 11.26 9.94
N GLY A 59 -9.89 10.19 10.59
CA GLY A 59 -11.21 10.12 11.20
C GLY A 59 -12.39 10.09 10.22
N CYS A 60 -12.18 9.72 8.96
CA CYS A 60 -13.26 9.35 8.03
C CYS A 60 -13.86 7.99 8.42
N SER A 61 -14.48 7.91 9.61
CA SER A 61 -14.78 6.64 10.28
C SER A 61 -15.75 5.73 9.52
N ASN A 62 -16.65 6.27 8.70
CA ASN A 62 -17.61 5.50 7.90
C ASN A 62 -17.14 5.20 6.47
N LEU A 63 -15.99 5.71 6.04
CA LEU A 63 -15.47 5.47 4.71
C LEU A 63 -15.10 3.99 4.57
N SER A 64 -15.76 3.29 3.65
CA SER A 64 -15.65 1.83 3.52
C SER A 64 -14.65 1.37 2.46
N GLU A 65 -14.51 2.17 1.41
CA GLU A 65 -13.62 1.94 0.28
C GLU A 65 -12.93 3.24 -0.14
N LEU A 66 -11.69 3.12 -0.56
CA LEU A 66 -10.94 4.25 -1.09
C LEU A 66 -9.94 3.78 -2.15
N ASP A 67 -10.13 4.27 -3.37
CA ASP A 67 -9.20 4.03 -4.47
C ASP A 67 -8.29 5.24 -4.70
N LEU A 68 -7.00 5.08 -4.42
CA LEU A 68 -5.97 6.09 -4.65
C LEU A 68 -4.97 5.68 -5.74
N SER A 69 -5.32 4.72 -6.60
CA SER A 69 -4.44 4.22 -7.68
C SER A 69 -4.00 5.27 -8.72
N LYS A 70 -4.62 6.46 -8.71
CA LYS A 70 -4.23 7.59 -9.57
C LYS A 70 -3.36 8.63 -8.86
N PHE A 71 -3.09 8.46 -7.58
CA PHE A 71 -2.28 9.43 -6.83
C PHE A 71 -0.81 9.28 -7.18
N ASP A 72 -0.18 10.38 -7.59
CA ASP A 72 1.27 10.53 -7.61
C ASP A 72 1.71 11.15 -6.28
N THR A 73 2.51 10.40 -5.50
CA THR A 73 3.01 10.83 -4.18
C THR A 73 4.52 11.04 -4.17
N LYS A 74 5.21 11.07 -5.32
CA LYS A 74 6.69 11.10 -5.39
C LYS A 74 7.33 12.32 -4.70
N ASN A 75 6.57 13.41 -4.61
CA ASN A 75 6.98 14.69 -4.04
C ASN A 75 6.63 14.84 -2.55
N VAL A 76 5.93 13.86 -1.97
CA VAL A 76 5.50 13.87 -0.58
C VAL A 76 6.63 13.38 0.33
N LYS A 77 6.90 14.14 1.39
CA LYS A 77 7.99 13.85 2.35
C LYS A 77 7.49 13.31 3.69
N SER A 78 6.21 13.45 4.00
CA SER A 78 5.63 13.09 5.30
C SER A 78 4.17 12.67 5.13
N MET A 79 3.79 11.53 5.71
CA MET A 79 2.45 10.94 5.62
C MET A 79 1.84 10.52 6.98
N PRO A 80 2.12 11.19 8.12
CA PRO A 80 1.53 10.77 9.37
C PRO A 80 0.00 10.88 9.33
N TYR A 81 -0.65 9.97 10.05
CA TYR A 81 -2.10 9.95 10.26
C TYR A 81 -2.99 9.86 9.01
N MET A 82 -2.44 9.50 7.84
CA MET A 82 -3.16 9.64 6.56
C MET A 82 -4.53 8.96 6.54
N PHE A 83 -4.66 7.80 7.18
CA PHE A 83 -5.89 7.01 7.34
C PHE A 83 -6.22 6.70 8.81
N TYR A 84 -5.65 7.46 9.76
CA TYR A 84 -5.88 7.22 11.18
C TYR A 84 -7.37 7.22 11.51
N ASN A 85 -7.84 6.21 12.24
CA ASN A 85 -9.22 6.09 12.70
C ASN A 85 -10.27 6.02 11.57
N CYS A 86 -9.89 5.55 10.38
CA CYS A 86 -10.81 5.13 9.31
C CYS A 86 -11.40 3.75 9.62
N LYS A 87 -12.20 3.66 10.69
CA LYS A 87 -12.62 2.38 11.29
C LYS A 87 -13.30 1.42 10.32
N GLN A 88 -14.14 1.92 9.42
CA GLN A 88 -14.92 1.10 8.48
C GLN A 88 -14.18 0.77 7.17
N LEU A 89 -12.96 1.30 6.97
CA LEU A 89 -12.23 1.13 5.72
C LEU A 89 -11.82 -0.34 5.57
N ALA A 90 -12.41 -1.01 4.59
CA ALA A 90 -12.17 -2.43 4.29
C ALA A 90 -11.35 -2.61 3.01
N ASN A 91 -11.50 -1.69 2.05
CA ASN A 91 -10.80 -1.72 0.76
C ASN A 91 -9.99 -0.44 0.56
N LEU A 92 -8.67 -0.57 0.44
CA LEU A 92 -7.77 0.55 0.23
C LEU A 92 -6.77 0.23 -0.87
N ASN A 93 -6.80 1.00 -1.96
CA ASN A 93 -5.86 0.83 -3.07
C ASN A 93 -4.76 1.91 -3.04
N LEU A 94 -3.53 1.48 -2.76
CA LEU A 94 -2.33 2.33 -2.68
C LEU A 94 -1.30 2.00 -3.78
N SER A 95 -1.71 1.30 -4.83
CA SER A 95 -0.79 0.71 -5.82
C SER A 95 0.13 1.71 -6.54
N SER A 96 -0.25 3.00 -6.61
CA SER A 96 0.55 4.07 -7.23
C SER A 96 1.43 4.84 -6.26
N PHE A 97 1.36 4.57 -4.95
CA PHE A 97 2.12 5.33 -3.97
C PHE A 97 3.63 5.13 -4.18
N ASN A 98 4.35 6.24 -4.24
CA ASN A 98 5.80 6.29 -4.18
C ASN A 98 6.21 6.92 -2.85
N THR A 99 6.79 6.11 -1.97
CA THR A 99 7.20 6.55 -0.62
C THR A 99 8.71 6.74 -0.47
N ALA A 100 9.48 6.69 -1.55
CA ALA A 100 10.95 6.71 -1.51
C ALA A 100 11.55 7.99 -0.89
N ASN A 101 10.77 9.06 -0.79
CA ASN A 101 11.15 10.34 -0.18
C ASN A 101 10.46 10.62 1.16
N VAL A 102 9.64 9.70 1.65
CA VAL A 102 8.91 9.86 2.91
C VAL A 102 9.82 9.54 4.09
N SER A 103 9.86 10.42 5.10
CA SER A 103 10.60 10.20 6.34
C SER A 103 9.72 9.87 7.55
N ASN A 104 8.40 10.09 7.49
CA ASN A 104 7.50 9.89 8.61
C ASN A 104 6.17 9.25 8.17
N MET A 105 5.81 8.13 8.81
CA MET A 105 4.57 7.37 8.63
C MET A 105 3.85 7.09 9.97
N TYR A 106 4.10 7.93 10.98
CA TYR A 106 3.50 7.84 12.31
C TYR A 106 1.96 7.66 12.24
N CYS A 107 1.43 6.63 12.91
CA CYS A 107 -0.01 6.34 12.99
C CYS A 107 -0.74 6.24 11.63
N MET A 108 -0.06 6.00 10.51
CA MET A 108 -0.65 6.15 9.16
C MET A 108 -1.94 5.34 8.95
N PHE A 109 -2.01 4.12 9.50
CA PHE A 109 -3.15 3.21 9.38
C PHE A 109 -3.79 2.85 10.74
N SER A 110 -3.36 3.48 11.83
CA SER A 110 -3.82 3.10 13.16
C SER A 110 -5.35 3.23 13.28
N PHE A 111 -5.97 2.25 13.97
CA PHE A 111 -7.42 2.11 14.13
C PHE A 111 -8.21 1.92 12.82
N CYS A 112 -7.58 1.44 11.74
CA CYS A 112 -8.30 0.90 10.58
C CYS A 112 -8.84 -0.50 10.87
N GLU A 113 -9.87 -0.58 11.72
CA GLU A 113 -10.34 -1.83 12.34
C GLU A 113 -10.94 -2.85 11.35
N LYS A 114 -11.38 -2.43 10.14
CA LYS A 114 -11.97 -3.30 9.10
C LYS A 114 -11.02 -3.72 7.97
N LEU A 115 -9.81 -3.19 7.90
CA LEU A 115 -8.83 -3.65 6.91
C LEU A 115 -8.44 -5.09 7.22
N THR A 116 -8.58 -5.99 6.25
CA THR A 116 -8.15 -7.41 6.36
C THR A 116 -6.87 -7.68 5.61
N VAL A 117 -6.67 -7.01 4.48
CA VAL A 117 -5.49 -7.09 3.63
C VAL A 117 -5.01 -5.69 3.32
N LEU A 118 -3.71 -5.47 3.43
CA LEU A 118 -3.08 -4.22 3.02
C LEU A 118 -1.89 -4.52 2.12
N ASP A 119 -1.90 -3.98 0.91
CA ASP A 119 -0.82 -4.15 -0.05
C ASP A 119 0.11 -2.95 -0.05
N LEU A 120 1.31 -3.15 0.51
CA LEU A 120 2.38 -2.16 0.61
C LEU A 120 3.60 -2.62 -0.18
N SER A 121 3.43 -3.53 -1.14
CA SER A 121 4.55 -4.11 -1.90
C SER A 121 5.33 -3.09 -2.75
N ASN A 122 4.75 -1.92 -2.99
CA ASN A 122 5.36 -0.77 -3.67
C ASN A 122 6.04 0.24 -2.72
N PHE A 123 5.92 0.08 -1.39
CA PHE A 123 6.46 1.04 -0.44
C PHE A 123 7.99 0.87 -0.31
N ASN A 124 8.71 1.96 -0.53
CA ASN A 124 10.13 2.08 -0.19
C ASN A 124 10.25 2.86 1.12
N THR A 125 10.75 2.21 2.16
CA THR A 125 10.82 2.76 3.52
C THR A 125 12.23 3.09 3.98
N LYS A 126 13.23 3.05 3.09
CA LYS A 126 14.65 3.24 3.44
C LYS A 126 14.97 4.61 4.06
N LYS A 127 14.13 5.62 3.83
CA LYS A 127 14.27 6.97 4.42
C LYS A 127 13.32 7.22 5.59
N VAL A 128 12.45 6.27 5.93
CA VAL A 128 11.46 6.45 7.00
C VAL A 128 12.15 6.31 8.34
N GLU A 129 12.05 7.36 9.15
CA GLU A 129 12.65 7.44 10.48
C GLU A 129 11.62 7.08 11.56
N ASN A 130 10.34 7.42 11.35
CA ASN A 130 9.27 7.15 12.32
C ASN A 130 8.10 6.35 11.69
N MET A 131 7.83 5.18 12.28
CA MET A 131 6.66 4.32 12.04
C MET A 131 5.96 3.92 13.35
N GLN A 132 6.10 4.71 14.42
CA GLN A 132 5.41 4.41 15.68
C GLN A 132 3.90 4.29 15.44
N TYR A 133 3.30 3.28 16.07
CA TYR A 133 1.88 2.99 16.04
C TYR A 133 1.29 2.83 14.62
N MET A 134 2.09 2.62 13.56
CA MET A 134 1.65 2.71 12.17
C MET A 134 0.40 1.86 11.86
N PHE A 135 0.31 0.66 12.43
CA PHE A 135 -0.82 -0.27 12.28
C PHE A 135 -1.57 -0.52 13.59
N GLN A 136 -1.30 0.26 14.65
CA GLN A 136 -1.84 0.02 15.98
C GLN A 136 -3.37 -0.14 15.93
N TYR A 137 -3.89 -1.20 16.56
CA TYR A 137 -5.30 -1.57 16.59
C TYR A 137 -5.99 -1.78 15.23
N CYS A 138 -5.23 -2.15 14.18
CA CYS A 138 -5.80 -2.76 12.98
C CYS A 138 -6.25 -4.21 13.27
N LYS A 139 -7.31 -4.37 14.08
CA LYS A 139 -7.69 -5.66 14.67
C LYS A 139 -8.06 -6.73 13.66
N SER A 140 -8.64 -6.36 12.51
CA SER A 140 -9.02 -7.33 11.46
C SER A 140 -7.89 -7.65 10.48
N LEU A 141 -6.73 -6.98 10.59
CA LEU A 141 -5.66 -7.07 9.61
C LEU A 141 -4.99 -8.44 9.70
N GLN A 142 -5.08 -9.20 8.62
CA GLN A 142 -4.57 -10.56 8.52
C GLN A 142 -3.29 -10.62 7.69
N THR A 143 -3.20 -9.83 6.63
CA THR A 143 -2.09 -9.87 5.68
C THR A 143 -1.61 -8.47 5.33
N ILE A 144 -0.31 -8.26 5.49
CA ILE A 144 0.38 -7.08 4.94
C ILE A 144 1.33 -7.58 3.86
N TYR A 145 1.03 -7.27 2.60
CA TYR A 145 1.94 -7.59 1.52
C TYR A 145 3.10 -6.62 1.50
N CYS A 146 4.31 -7.14 1.64
CA CYS A 146 5.55 -6.40 1.46
C CYS A 146 6.67 -7.35 1.04
N ASN A 147 7.49 -6.94 0.08
CA ASN A 147 8.53 -7.80 -0.47
C ASN A 147 9.89 -7.64 0.22
N ASP A 148 10.06 -6.55 0.97
CA ASP A 148 11.29 -6.16 1.65
C ASP A 148 11.12 -6.16 3.18
N THR A 149 12.23 -6.29 3.89
CA THR A 149 12.28 -6.04 5.34
C THR A 149 12.35 -4.54 5.58
N TRP A 150 11.50 -4.02 6.46
CA TRP A 150 11.56 -2.63 6.86
C TRP A 150 12.41 -2.44 8.12
N THR A 151 12.98 -1.25 8.23
CA THR A 151 13.77 -0.79 9.38
C THR A 151 13.52 0.71 9.54
N CYS A 152 13.40 1.20 10.76
CA CYS A 152 13.37 2.64 11.06
C CYS A 152 13.90 2.89 12.48
N ALA A 153 14.14 4.16 12.82
CA ALA A 153 14.69 4.55 14.11
C ALA A 153 13.62 4.48 15.23
N GLU A 154 12.40 4.92 14.93
CA GLU A 154 11.29 4.99 15.88
C GLU A 154 10.15 4.09 15.39
N SER A 155 9.83 3.04 16.15
CA SER A 155 8.84 2.02 15.76
C SER A 155 8.04 1.44 16.92
N GLU A 156 7.97 2.15 18.04
CA GLU A 156 7.18 1.77 19.20
C GLU A 156 5.74 1.38 18.79
N ASP A 157 5.29 0.22 19.27
CA ASP A 157 3.92 -0.27 19.10
C ASP A 157 3.37 -0.28 17.66
N MET A 158 4.26 -0.35 16.67
CA MET A 158 3.94 -0.36 15.24
C MET A 158 2.81 -1.35 14.88
N PHE A 159 2.78 -2.52 15.52
CA PHE A 159 1.80 -3.59 15.32
C PHE A 159 0.92 -3.88 16.55
N PHE A 160 0.95 -3.01 17.58
CA PHE A 160 0.24 -3.29 18.82
C PHE A 160 -1.27 -3.44 18.59
N GLY A 161 -1.87 -4.53 19.06
CA GLY A 161 -3.30 -4.82 18.87
C GLY A 161 -3.69 -5.38 17.50
N CYS A 162 -2.72 -5.74 16.64
CA CYS A 162 -2.95 -6.42 15.36
C CYS A 162 -3.08 -7.96 15.53
N GLU A 163 -4.00 -8.39 16.37
CA GLU A 163 -4.09 -9.78 16.87
C GLU A 163 -4.33 -10.84 15.78
N ASN A 164 -4.85 -10.44 14.61
CA ASN A 164 -5.16 -11.34 13.51
C ASN A 164 -4.04 -11.48 12.47
N LEU A 165 -2.88 -10.82 12.64
CA LEU A 165 -1.77 -10.91 11.68
C LEU A 165 -1.22 -12.34 11.58
N LYS A 166 -1.12 -12.81 10.34
CA LYS A 166 -0.65 -14.15 9.98
C LYS A 166 0.42 -14.04 8.88
N GLY A 167 1.57 -13.49 9.23
CA GLY A 167 2.75 -13.42 8.37
C GLY A 167 3.54 -14.73 8.38
N ALA A 168 4.87 -14.63 8.35
CA ALA A 168 5.75 -15.78 8.55
C ALA A 168 5.63 -16.40 9.95
N VAL A 169 5.20 -15.60 10.93
CA VAL A 169 4.88 -16.04 12.30
C VAL A 169 3.53 -15.47 12.75
N PRO A 170 2.82 -16.10 13.69
CA PRO A 170 1.62 -15.52 14.29
C PRO A 170 1.96 -14.27 15.12
N TYR A 171 0.98 -13.39 15.28
CA TYR A 171 1.09 -12.21 16.15
C TYR A 171 1.55 -12.55 17.57
N ASN A 172 2.44 -11.71 18.12
CA ASN A 172 2.91 -11.77 19.49
C ASN A 172 2.86 -10.37 20.11
N LYS A 173 2.09 -10.20 21.19
CA LYS A 173 1.92 -8.93 21.91
C LYS A 173 3.22 -8.32 22.48
N ASN A 174 4.27 -9.13 22.65
CA ASN A 174 5.58 -8.68 23.12
C ASN A 174 6.55 -8.34 21.97
N LYS A 175 6.14 -8.51 20.71
CA LYS A 175 6.93 -8.20 19.51
C LYS A 175 6.08 -7.36 18.58
N VAL A 176 6.04 -6.06 18.85
CA VAL A 176 5.11 -5.14 18.17
C VAL A 176 5.81 -4.00 17.44
N ASP A 177 7.14 -4.02 17.36
CA ASP A 177 7.95 -3.01 16.69
C ASP A 177 8.34 -3.40 15.24
N VAL A 178 9.17 -2.58 14.59
CA VAL A 178 9.61 -2.80 13.20
C VAL A 178 10.43 -4.08 13.01
N SER A 179 10.94 -4.73 14.06
CA SER A 179 11.63 -6.01 13.92
C SER A 179 10.73 -7.10 13.32
N MET A 180 9.41 -6.95 13.45
CA MET A 180 8.41 -7.83 12.86
C MET A 180 7.95 -7.39 11.46
N ALA A 181 8.43 -6.26 10.93
CA ALA A 181 8.16 -5.80 9.56
C ALA A 181 9.05 -6.53 8.54
N ASN A 182 9.01 -7.86 8.55
CA ASN A 182 9.87 -8.73 7.75
C ASN A 182 9.08 -9.88 7.12
N PRO A 183 9.15 -10.10 5.80
CA PRO A 183 8.32 -11.11 5.14
C PRO A 183 8.82 -12.55 5.27
N LYS A 184 9.99 -12.76 5.90
CA LYS A 184 10.56 -14.09 6.18
C LYS A 184 10.45 -14.48 7.65
N THR A 185 10.49 -13.51 8.57
CA THR A 185 10.58 -13.78 10.01
C THR A 185 9.52 -13.07 10.84
N GLY A 186 8.72 -12.20 10.23
CA GLY A 186 7.77 -11.33 10.92
C GLY A 186 6.35 -11.43 10.36
N TYR A 187 5.60 -10.33 10.47
CA TYR A 187 4.18 -10.25 10.14
C TYR A 187 3.88 -9.92 8.68
N PHE A 188 4.91 -9.56 7.90
CA PHE A 188 4.72 -9.32 6.47
C PHE A 188 4.63 -10.63 5.70
N THR A 189 4.00 -10.54 4.53
CA THR A 189 3.86 -11.62 3.57
C THR A 189 4.42 -11.16 2.24
N LYS A 190 5.29 -11.95 1.60
CA LYS A 190 5.72 -11.64 0.23
C LYS A 190 4.53 -11.70 -0.72
N LYS A 191 4.38 -10.67 -1.57
CA LYS A 191 3.38 -10.70 -2.62
C LYS A 191 3.85 -11.67 -3.70
N LYS A 192 3.12 -12.76 -3.91
CA LYS A 192 3.34 -13.62 -5.08
C LYS A 192 3.02 -12.80 -6.32
N ILE A 193 3.89 -12.83 -7.32
CA ILE A 193 3.59 -12.18 -8.60
C ILE A 193 2.52 -13.02 -9.28
N SER A 194 1.29 -12.52 -9.30
CA SER A 194 0.18 -13.14 -10.01
C SER A 194 0.51 -13.25 -11.51
N GLY A 195 0.33 -14.43 -12.10
CA GLY A 195 0.64 -14.70 -13.51
C GLY A 195 2.09 -15.07 -13.83
N VAL A 196 2.91 -15.34 -12.80
CA VAL A 196 4.27 -15.83 -12.96
C VAL A 196 4.41 -17.25 -12.39
N THR A 197 4.57 -18.24 -13.27
CA THR A 197 4.79 -19.64 -12.88
C THR A 197 6.29 -19.88 -12.66
N THR A 198 6.70 -20.62 -11.62
CA THR A 198 8.09 -21.11 -11.53
C THR A 198 8.23 -22.38 -12.36
N ILE A 199 9.01 -22.32 -13.42
CA ILE A 199 9.30 -23.46 -14.31
C ILE A 199 10.82 -23.53 -14.55
N THR A 200 11.36 -24.74 -14.73
CA THR A 200 12.78 -24.97 -15.06
C THR A 200 12.98 -25.06 -16.59
N ASN A 201 14.23 -24.93 -17.07
CA ASN A 201 14.57 -25.13 -18.49
C ASN A 201 14.18 -26.53 -19.03
N SER A 202 13.91 -27.49 -18.15
CA SER A 202 13.55 -28.87 -18.50
C SER A 202 12.05 -29.09 -18.71
N ASP A 203 11.22 -28.06 -18.62
CA ASP A 203 9.80 -28.21 -18.89
C ASP A 203 9.55 -28.32 -20.40
N ALA A 204 9.20 -29.54 -20.82
CA ALA A 204 8.96 -29.91 -22.21
C ALA A 204 7.80 -29.14 -22.87
N SER A 205 7.03 -28.35 -22.10
CA SER A 205 5.98 -27.50 -22.65
C SER A 205 6.49 -26.13 -23.14
N ILE A 206 7.73 -25.71 -22.85
CA ILE A 206 8.27 -24.43 -23.31
C ILE A 206 8.71 -24.53 -24.78
N GLN A 207 8.07 -23.76 -25.68
CA GLN A 207 8.43 -23.69 -27.11
C GLN A 207 9.38 -22.54 -27.45
N ALA A 208 9.25 -21.40 -26.76
CA ALA A 208 10.09 -20.25 -26.98
C ALA A 208 10.20 -19.41 -25.71
N ILE A 209 11.36 -18.78 -25.53
CA ILE A 209 11.67 -17.93 -24.39
C ILE A 209 11.98 -16.54 -24.92
N TYR A 210 11.49 -15.53 -24.23
CA TYR A 210 11.68 -14.12 -24.55
C TYR A 210 12.06 -13.35 -23.29
N SER A 211 12.88 -12.32 -23.45
CA SER A 211 13.08 -11.30 -22.44
C SER A 211 11.84 -10.42 -22.28
N THR A 212 11.80 -9.61 -21.24
CA THR A 212 10.65 -8.71 -20.97
C THR A 212 10.47 -7.60 -22.01
N ASP A 213 11.49 -7.29 -22.80
CA ASP A 213 11.43 -6.39 -23.96
C ASP A 213 11.11 -7.12 -25.28
N GLY A 214 10.82 -8.42 -25.24
CA GLY A 214 10.35 -9.19 -26.39
C GLY A 214 11.43 -9.83 -27.27
N ARG A 215 12.71 -9.78 -26.89
CA ARG A 215 13.79 -10.45 -27.64
C ARG A 215 13.77 -11.94 -27.36
N ARG A 216 13.93 -12.77 -28.39
CA ARG A 216 14.02 -14.22 -28.24
C ARG A 216 15.33 -14.60 -27.53
N LEU A 217 15.24 -15.54 -26.59
CA LEU A 217 16.35 -16.05 -25.79
C LEU A 217 16.54 -17.54 -26.04
N ASN A 218 17.78 -18.02 -25.88
CA ASN A 218 18.12 -19.44 -26.03
C ASN A 218 17.86 -20.26 -24.75
N GLU A 219 17.81 -19.59 -23.60
CA GLU A 219 17.49 -20.19 -22.30
C GLU A 219 16.85 -19.17 -21.36
N LEU A 220 16.21 -19.64 -20.29
CA LEU A 220 15.65 -18.75 -19.26
C LEU A 220 16.77 -17.91 -18.65
N GLN A 221 16.63 -16.61 -18.56
CA GLN A 221 17.59 -15.75 -17.86
C GLN A 221 17.20 -15.62 -16.39
N ARG A 222 18.16 -15.32 -15.51
CA ARG A 222 17.86 -15.00 -14.11
C ARG A 222 16.94 -13.78 -14.07
N GLY A 223 15.84 -13.87 -13.32
CA GLY A 223 14.78 -12.86 -13.33
C GLY A 223 13.58 -13.24 -14.20
N LEU A 224 12.84 -12.21 -14.65
CA LEU A 224 11.57 -12.39 -15.35
C LEU A 224 11.81 -12.73 -16.83
N ASN A 225 11.14 -13.77 -17.28
CA ASN A 225 11.10 -14.23 -18.67
C ASN A 225 9.64 -14.27 -19.12
N ILE A 226 9.43 -14.18 -20.42
CA ILE A 226 8.17 -14.46 -21.08
C ILE A 226 8.37 -15.74 -21.87
N VAL A 227 7.52 -16.74 -21.70
CA VAL A 227 7.61 -17.99 -22.48
C VAL A 227 6.33 -18.24 -23.26
N ARG A 228 6.49 -18.85 -24.42
CA ARG A 228 5.40 -19.42 -25.20
C ARG A 228 5.35 -20.93 -24.92
N MET A 229 4.19 -21.41 -24.53
CA MET A 229 3.93 -22.80 -24.17
C MET A 229 3.41 -23.58 -25.39
N SER A 230 3.50 -24.91 -25.32
CA SER A 230 3.07 -25.84 -26.38
C SER A 230 1.58 -25.77 -26.70
N ASN A 231 0.77 -25.40 -25.71
CA ASN A 231 -0.66 -25.15 -25.88
C ASN A 231 -0.98 -23.76 -26.49
N GLY A 232 0.04 -23.03 -26.98
CA GLY A 232 -0.09 -21.71 -27.59
C GLY A 232 -0.23 -20.54 -26.61
N THR A 233 -0.33 -20.80 -25.31
CA THR A 233 -0.42 -19.74 -24.31
C THR A 233 0.93 -19.07 -24.06
N THR A 234 0.90 -17.82 -23.60
CA THR A 234 2.10 -17.10 -23.14
C THR A 234 2.05 -16.96 -21.63
N GLN A 235 3.13 -17.30 -20.95
CA GLN A 235 3.26 -17.18 -19.49
C GLN A 235 4.46 -16.31 -19.14
N LYS A 236 4.38 -15.61 -18.01
CA LYS A 236 5.56 -14.99 -17.42
C LYS A 236 6.20 -15.99 -16.46
N ILE A 237 7.53 -16.06 -16.40
CA ILE A 237 8.26 -17.03 -15.56
C ILE A 237 9.40 -16.33 -14.83
N LEU A 238 9.57 -16.63 -13.54
CA LEU A 238 10.68 -16.12 -12.74
C LEU A 238 11.69 -17.25 -12.48
N ARG A 239 12.88 -17.15 -13.09
CA ARG A 239 14.02 -18.04 -12.79
C ARG A 239 14.84 -17.41 -11.66
N LYS A 240 14.96 -18.12 -10.53
CA LYS A 240 15.72 -17.68 -9.35
C LYS A 240 17.24 -17.70 -9.62
#